data_AF-A0AA35RWA7-F1
#
_entry.id   AF-A0AA35RWA7-F1
#
_cell.length_a   1.000
_cell.length_b   1.000
_cell.length_c   1.000
_cell.angle_alpha   90.00
_cell.angle_beta   90.00
_cell.angle_gamma   90.00
#
_symmetry.space_group_name_H-M   'P 1'
#
loop_
_entity.id
_entity.type
_entity.pdbx_description
1 polymer ?
#
loop_
_entity_poly.entity_id
_entity_poly.type
_entity_poly.pdbx_seq_one_letter_code
_entity_poly.pdbx_strand_id
1 'polypeptide(L)'
;MQHEIFLALAGCPGSTFTVSRESGLFEVITDLPFIHPSEVAILNRLSGLGTYYKQLNDFTKQQTTFCTALDLIKDEGNLYHKAMAYGFDKVLDSYRKKLVDVEQKCMMQPDLPISHIQHEFEDFQLLLPALDSCLKYVHNHKLQGCQILSFLHQQCSSGISSVETAFTRILDTCPMCFHKQLSAWM
;
A
#
# COMPACT_ATOMS: atom_id res chain seq x y z
N MET A 1 6.63 -21.81 7.83
CA MET A 1 7.33 -20.58 7.40
C MET A 1 6.62 -19.86 6.26
N GLN A 2 6.27 -20.53 5.15
CA GLN A 2 5.56 -19.88 4.03
C GLN A 2 4.27 -19.15 4.45
N HIS A 3 3.42 -19.78 5.28
CA HIS A 3 2.21 -19.12 5.80
C HIS A 3 2.50 -17.88 6.64
N GLU A 4 3.58 -17.87 7.45
CA GLU A 4 3.98 -16.67 8.21
C GLU A 4 4.46 -15.55 7.26
N ILE A 5 5.09 -15.88 6.13
CA ILE A 5 5.49 -14.90 5.11
C ILE A 5 4.25 -14.24 4.49
N PHE A 6 3.26 -15.03 4.10
CA PHE A 6 2.01 -14.49 3.54
C PHE A 6 1.24 -13.65 4.57
N LEU A 7 1.23 -14.07 5.83
CA LEU A 7 0.65 -13.30 6.93
C LEU A 7 1.35 -11.93 7.10
N ALA A 8 2.68 -11.93 7.05
CA ALA A 8 3.48 -10.70 7.10
C ALA A 8 3.21 -9.79 5.89
N LEU A 9 3.15 -10.35 4.67
CA LEU A 9 2.80 -9.61 3.44
C LEU A 9 1.38 -9.03 3.50
N ALA A 10 0.43 -9.73 4.13
CA ALA A 10 -0.92 -9.22 4.39
C ALA A 10 -0.97 -8.10 5.44
N GLY A 11 0.15 -7.74 6.06
CA GLY A 11 0.24 -6.67 7.05
C GLY A 11 -0.02 -7.11 8.49
N CYS A 12 -0.07 -8.42 8.76
CA CYS A 12 -0.27 -8.96 10.10
C CYS A 12 1.06 -9.39 10.70
N PRO A 13 1.45 -8.89 11.89
CA PRO A 13 2.65 -9.36 12.56
C PRO A 13 2.48 -10.82 12.97
N GLY A 14 3.55 -11.59 12.84
CA GLY A 14 3.57 -13.03 13.12
C GLY A 14 4.40 -13.38 14.34
N SER A 15 4.54 -14.68 14.58
CA SER A 15 5.44 -15.18 15.64
C SER A 15 6.91 -15.06 15.24
N THR A 16 7.21 -15.12 13.93
CA THR A 16 8.56 -15.01 13.36
C THR A 16 8.91 -13.60 12.85
N PHE A 17 7.90 -12.77 12.60
CA PHE A 17 8.03 -11.41 12.09
C PHE A 17 7.51 -10.42 13.13
N THR A 18 8.43 -9.78 13.84
CA THR A 18 8.10 -8.78 14.85
C THR A 18 8.19 -7.37 14.28
N VAL A 19 7.40 -6.44 14.81
CA VAL A 19 7.54 -5.02 14.48
C VAL A 19 8.76 -4.47 15.20
N SER A 20 9.73 -3.98 14.44
CA SER A 20 10.88 -3.30 15.02
C SER A 20 10.47 -1.98 15.65
N ARG A 21 10.95 -1.72 16.87
CA ARG A 21 10.60 -0.49 17.61
C ARG A 21 11.26 0.76 17.04
N GLU A 22 12.33 0.62 16.27
CA GLU A 22 13.13 1.72 15.75
C GLU A 22 12.72 2.14 14.34
N SER A 23 12.57 1.18 13.43
CA SER A 23 12.21 1.42 12.03
C SER A 23 10.70 1.42 11.79
N GLY A 24 9.92 0.80 12.71
CA GLY A 24 8.50 0.53 12.51
C GLY A 24 8.22 -0.50 11.41
N LEU A 25 9.27 -1.10 10.84
CA LEU A 25 9.20 -2.14 9.81
C LEU A 25 9.10 -3.52 10.46
N PHE A 26 8.51 -4.46 9.74
CA PHE A 26 8.55 -5.87 10.13
C PHE A 26 9.96 -6.43 9.91
N GLU A 27 10.54 -7.02 10.95
CA GLU A 27 11.86 -7.64 10.93
C GLU A 27 11.75 -9.11 11.36
N VAL A 28 12.57 -9.96 10.74
CA VAL A 28 12.70 -11.37 11.12
C VAL A 28 13.48 -11.48 12.42
N ILE A 29 13.03 -12.36 13.31
CA ILE A 29 13.77 -12.68 14.55
C ILE A 29 15.14 -13.26 14.19
N THR A 30 16.20 -12.70 14.77
CA THR A 30 17.61 -13.01 14.44
C THR A 30 18.06 -14.43 14.84
N ASP A 31 17.31 -15.11 15.72
CA ASP A 31 17.76 -16.34 16.39
C ASP A 31 17.13 -17.62 15.79
N LEU A 32 16.90 -17.65 14.48
CA LEU A 32 16.36 -18.83 13.79
C LEU A 32 17.50 -19.71 13.24
N PRO A 33 17.83 -20.86 13.87
CA PRO A 33 18.98 -21.68 13.49
C PRO A 33 18.84 -22.39 12.13
N PHE A 34 17.65 -22.34 11.53
CA PHE A 34 17.31 -23.04 10.29
C PHE A 34 17.33 -22.15 9.04
N ILE A 35 17.67 -20.86 9.16
CA ILE A 35 17.60 -19.88 8.07
C ILE A 35 18.99 -19.36 7.74
N HIS A 36 19.36 -19.37 6.47
CA HIS A 36 20.64 -18.82 6.04
C HIS A 36 20.60 -17.27 6.09
N PRO A 37 21.69 -16.57 6.42
CA PRO A 37 21.71 -15.10 6.46
C PRO A 37 21.23 -14.42 5.16
N SER A 38 21.49 -15.05 4.01
CA SER A 38 20.98 -14.58 2.71
C SER A 38 19.46 -14.65 2.59
N GLU A 39 18.83 -15.67 3.18
CA GLU A 39 17.37 -15.81 3.22
C GLU A 39 16.76 -14.79 4.17
N VAL A 40 17.42 -14.49 5.29
CA VAL A 40 16.99 -13.42 6.22
C VAL A 40 16.90 -12.08 5.51
N ALA A 41 17.86 -11.74 4.64
CA ALA A 41 17.82 -10.50 3.87
C ALA A 41 16.61 -10.43 2.92
N ILE A 42 16.28 -11.56 2.26
CA ILE A 42 15.10 -11.66 1.38
C ILE A 42 13.81 -11.53 2.19
N LEU A 43 13.74 -12.20 3.33
CA LEU A 43 12.59 -12.15 4.23
C LEU A 43 12.36 -10.74 4.78
N ASN A 44 13.42 -10.03 5.18
CA ASN A 44 13.33 -8.63 5.62
C ASN A 44 12.86 -7.69 4.50
N ARG A 45 13.26 -7.97 3.25
CA ARG A 45 12.79 -7.21 2.08
C ARG A 45 11.30 -7.44 1.83
N LEU A 46 10.82 -8.69 1.95
CA LEU A 46 9.40 -9.05 1.82
C LEU A 46 8.56 -8.49 2.97
N SER A 47 9.04 -8.59 4.21
CA SER A 47 8.34 -8.07 5.38
C SER A 47 8.25 -6.54 5.36
N GLY A 48 9.26 -5.86 4.80
CA GLY A 48 9.19 -4.44 4.49
C GLY A 48 7.99 -4.08 3.61
N LEU A 49 7.71 -4.87 2.55
CA LEU A 49 6.53 -4.68 1.69
C LEU A 49 5.22 -4.79 2.47
N GLY A 50 5.12 -5.80 3.34
CA GLY A 50 3.96 -5.97 4.22
C GLY A 50 3.71 -4.77 5.12
N THR A 51 4.78 -4.09 5.56
CA THR A 51 4.65 -2.87 6.38
C THR A 51 4.08 -1.72 5.58
N TYR A 52 4.59 -1.47 4.37
CA TYR A 52 4.06 -0.44 3.48
C TYR A 52 2.60 -0.71 3.13
N TYR A 53 2.27 -1.97 2.81
CA TYR A 53 0.89 -2.38 2.55
C TYR A 53 -0.02 -2.11 3.76
N LYS A 54 0.41 -2.46 4.97
CA LYS A 54 -0.35 -2.20 6.20
C LYS A 54 -0.62 -0.70 6.38
N GLN A 55 0.39 0.15 6.24
CA GLN A 55 0.25 1.60 6.40
C GLN A 55 -0.75 2.19 5.40
N LEU A 56 -0.67 1.78 4.13
CA LEU A 56 -1.61 2.19 3.09
C LEU A 56 -3.03 1.68 3.37
N ASN A 57 -3.17 0.42 3.79
CA ASN A 57 -4.48 -0.19 4.08
C ASN A 57 -5.14 0.44 5.31
N ASP A 58 -4.37 0.75 6.35
CA ASP A 58 -4.86 1.42 7.57
C ASP A 58 -5.35 2.83 7.24
N PHE A 59 -4.65 3.56 6.36
CA PHE A 59 -5.12 4.86 5.87
C PHE A 59 -6.45 4.75 5.11
N THR A 60 -6.56 3.80 4.18
CA THR A 60 -7.81 3.57 3.43
C THR A 60 -8.97 3.22 4.37
N LYS A 61 -8.73 2.39 5.39
CA LYS A 61 -9.73 2.04 6.41
C LYS A 61 -10.13 3.22 7.27
N GLN A 62 -9.18 4.06 7.69
CA GLN A 62 -9.48 5.28 8.44
C GLN A 62 -10.43 6.17 7.64
N GLN A 63 -10.11 6.45 6.37
CA GLN A 63 -10.92 7.34 5.53
C GLN A 63 -12.32 6.78 5.18
N THR A 64 -12.47 5.46 5.11
CA THR A 64 -13.78 4.82 4.89
C THR A 64 -14.64 4.73 6.14
N THR A 65 -14.04 4.67 7.34
CA THR A 65 -14.78 4.59 8.61
C THR A 65 -15.49 5.90 8.96
N PHE A 66 -14.94 7.05 8.55
CA PHE A 66 -15.59 8.37 8.67
C PHE A 66 -16.76 8.60 7.69
N CYS A 67 -17.40 7.53 7.19
CA CYS A 67 -18.55 7.58 6.28
C CYS A 67 -19.88 7.26 6.98
N THR A 68 -20.01 7.53 8.28
CA THR A 68 -21.33 7.64 8.92
C THR A 68 -21.96 9.00 8.58
N ALA A 69 -23.25 8.99 8.25
CA ALA A 69 -24.00 10.11 7.65
C ALA A 69 -23.96 11.46 8.40
N LEU A 70 -23.43 11.51 9.62
CA LEU A 70 -23.34 12.70 10.47
C LEU A 70 -22.11 13.59 10.19
N ASP A 71 -21.03 13.04 9.61
CA ASP A 71 -19.76 13.78 9.40
C ASP A 71 -19.69 14.53 8.05
N LEU A 72 -20.66 14.33 7.15
CA LEU A 72 -20.70 14.99 5.84
C LEU A 72 -20.86 16.51 5.91
N ILE A 73 -21.30 17.05 7.05
CA ILE A 73 -21.66 18.47 7.22
C ILE A 73 -20.47 19.31 7.72
N LYS A 74 -19.40 18.70 8.26
CA LYS A 74 -18.27 19.42 8.87
C LYS A 74 -16.94 19.30 8.12
N ASP A 75 -16.86 18.46 7.08
CA ASP A 75 -15.58 17.93 6.61
C ASP A 75 -15.36 18.10 5.10
N GLU A 76 -15.44 19.34 4.62
CA GLU A 76 -15.17 19.65 3.20
C GLU A 76 -13.70 19.36 2.79
N GLY A 77 -12.78 19.35 3.76
CA GLY A 77 -11.39 18.94 3.55
C GLY A 77 -11.20 17.45 3.27
N ASN A 78 -12.18 16.61 3.63
CA ASN A 78 -12.04 15.15 3.60
C ASN A 78 -12.54 14.50 2.30
N LEU A 79 -13.24 15.22 1.41
CA LEU A 79 -13.75 14.61 0.18
C LEU A 79 -12.61 14.16 -0.76
N TYR A 80 -11.59 14.99 -0.94
CA TYR A 80 -10.43 14.66 -1.78
C TYR A 80 -9.54 13.59 -1.13
N HIS A 81 -9.40 13.60 0.20
CA HIS A 81 -8.73 12.52 0.94
C HIS A 81 -9.44 11.18 0.78
N LYS A 82 -10.78 11.17 0.80
CA LYS A 82 -11.61 9.98 0.54
C LYS A 82 -11.48 9.50 -0.90
N ALA A 83 -11.49 10.41 -1.87
CA ALA A 83 -11.29 10.06 -3.28
C ALA A 83 -9.88 9.48 -3.52
N MET A 84 -8.86 10.04 -2.88
CA MET A 84 -7.49 9.53 -2.90
C MET A 84 -7.39 8.15 -2.25
N ALA A 85 -8.01 7.94 -1.08
CA ALA A 85 -8.07 6.64 -0.41
C ALA A 85 -8.73 5.57 -1.29
N TYR A 86 -9.81 5.93 -1.99
CA TYR A 86 -10.46 5.04 -2.95
C TYR A 86 -9.56 4.71 -4.15
N GLY A 87 -8.79 5.68 -4.65
CA GLY A 87 -7.78 5.45 -5.68
C GLY A 87 -6.68 4.48 -5.21
N PHE A 88 -6.16 4.68 -3.99
CA PHE A 88 -5.20 3.76 -3.40
C PHE A 88 -5.77 2.35 -3.26
N ASP A 89 -7.01 2.20 -2.80
CA ASP A 89 -7.65 0.90 -2.64
C ASP A 89 -7.69 0.10 -3.95
N LYS A 90 -8.01 0.77 -5.08
CA LYS A 90 -7.97 0.13 -6.41
C LYS A 90 -6.59 -0.33 -6.83
N VAL A 91 -5.55 0.43 -6.50
CA VAL A 91 -4.16 0.03 -6.80
C VAL A 91 -3.78 -1.16 -5.93
N LEU A 92 -4.12 -1.12 -4.64
CA LEU A 92 -3.89 -2.20 -3.68
C LEU A 92 -4.65 -3.48 -4.01
N ASP A 93 -5.83 -3.40 -4.64
CA ASP A 93 -6.56 -4.59 -5.11
C ASP A 93 -5.74 -5.45 -6.07
N SER A 94 -4.88 -4.84 -6.88
CA SER A 94 -3.99 -5.58 -7.78
C SER A 94 -2.95 -6.39 -6.99
N TYR A 95 -2.43 -5.80 -5.91
CA TYR A 95 -1.53 -6.49 -4.98
C TYR A 95 -2.25 -7.62 -4.22
N ARG A 96 -3.48 -7.38 -3.72
CA ARG A 96 -4.28 -8.39 -3.01
C ARG A 96 -4.59 -9.60 -3.89
N LYS A 97 -4.95 -9.37 -5.16
CA LYS A 97 -5.17 -10.46 -6.14
C LYS A 97 -3.91 -11.28 -6.35
N LYS A 98 -2.77 -10.60 -6.56
CA LYS A 98 -1.48 -11.27 -6.71
C LYS A 98 -1.11 -12.10 -5.47
N LEU A 99 -1.38 -11.57 -4.27
CA LEU A 99 -1.14 -12.28 -3.01
C LEU A 99 -1.92 -13.60 -2.96
N VAL A 100 -3.21 -13.58 -3.29
CA VAL A 100 -4.06 -14.78 -3.35
C VAL A 100 -3.56 -15.75 -4.42
N ASP A 101 -3.19 -15.26 -5.60
CA ASP A 101 -2.69 -16.12 -6.69
C ASP A 101 -1.39 -16.85 -6.30
N VAL A 102 -0.45 -16.13 -5.66
CA VAL A 102 0.82 -16.73 -5.21
C VAL A 102 0.60 -17.69 -4.05
N GLU A 103 -0.31 -17.37 -3.12
CA GLU A 103 -0.68 -18.28 -2.04
C GLU A 103 -1.27 -19.57 -2.58
N GLN A 104 -2.20 -19.50 -3.55
CA GLN A 104 -2.76 -20.68 -4.21
C GLN A 104 -1.68 -21.52 -4.91
N LYS A 105 -0.72 -20.89 -5.59
CA LYS A 105 0.41 -21.61 -6.20
C LYS A 105 1.24 -22.35 -5.15
N CYS A 106 1.53 -21.74 -4.00
CA CYS A 106 2.23 -22.40 -2.90
C CYS A 106 1.43 -23.55 -2.28
N MET A 107 0.10 -23.45 -2.20
CA MET A 107 -0.74 -24.57 -1.74
C MET A 107 -0.67 -25.78 -2.69
N MET A 108 -0.57 -25.53 -4.01
CA MET A 108 -0.46 -26.58 -5.01
C MET A 108 0.96 -27.18 -5.09
N GLN A 109 1.99 -26.40 -4.78
CA GLN A 109 3.39 -26.81 -4.82
C GLN A 109 4.10 -26.40 -3.51
N PRO A 110 4.17 -27.28 -2.51
CA PRO A 110 4.78 -26.95 -1.22
C PRO A 110 6.30 -26.71 -1.31
N ASP A 111 6.97 -27.25 -2.32
CA ASP A 111 8.43 -27.15 -2.52
C ASP A 111 8.89 -25.82 -3.14
N LEU A 112 8.00 -24.83 -3.27
CA LEU A 112 8.33 -23.56 -3.90
C LEU A 112 9.33 -22.74 -3.05
N PRO A 113 10.47 -22.31 -3.62
CA PRO A 113 11.48 -21.57 -2.87
C PRO A 113 11.04 -20.12 -2.64
N ILE A 114 11.56 -19.51 -1.56
CA ILE A 114 11.29 -18.12 -1.17
C ILE A 114 11.72 -17.13 -2.27
N SER A 115 12.74 -17.47 -3.05
CA SER A 115 13.20 -16.67 -4.20
C SER A 115 12.11 -16.50 -5.28
N HIS A 116 11.29 -17.52 -5.51
CA HIS A 116 10.16 -17.41 -6.44
C HIS A 116 9.11 -16.43 -5.92
N ILE A 117 8.83 -16.47 -4.62
CA ILE A 117 7.93 -15.51 -3.97
C ILE A 117 8.49 -14.09 -4.13
N GLN A 118 9.78 -13.89 -3.89
CA GLN A 118 10.43 -12.59 -4.07
C GLN A 118 10.28 -12.05 -5.49
N HIS A 119 10.51 -12.89 -6.51
CA HIS A 119 10.35 -12.49 -7.90
C HIS A 119 8.91 -12.07 -8.21
N GLU A 120 7.90 -12.81 -7.74
CA GLU A 120 6.49 -12.48 -8.02
C GLU A 120 6.04 -11.14 -7.40
N PHE A 121 6.76 -10.64 -6.38
CA PHE A 121 6.48 -9.36 -5.71
C PHE A 121 7.45 -8.23 -6.08
N GLU A 122 8.39 -8.46 -7.00
CA GLU A 122 9.41 -7.46 -7.37
C GLU A 122 8.78 -6.19 -7.96
N ASP A 123 7.72 -6.33 -8.75
CA ASP A 123 6.98 -5.20 -9.34
C ASP A 123 6.41 -4.24 -8.28
N PHE A 124 5.95 -4.80 -7.16
CA PHE A 124 5.34 -4.05 -6.06
C PHE A 124 6.37 -3.40 -5.15
N GLN A 125 7.62 -3.80 -5.27
CA GLN A 125 8.67 -3.30 -4.41
C GLN A 125 9.08 -1.86 -4.70
N LEU A 126 8.95 -1.42 -5.94
CA LEU A 126 9.14 -0.01 -6.28
C LEU A 126 7.86 0.79 -6.04
N LEU A 127 6.70 0.17 -6.28
CA LEU A 127 5.40 0.83 -6.23
C LEU A 127 4.96 1.15 -4.79
N LEU A 128 5.02 0.18 -3.86
CA LEU A 128 4.51 0.38 -2.49
C LEU A 128 5.27 1.48 -1.71
N PRO A 129 6.61 1.54 -1.72
CA PRO A 129 7.34 2.64 -1.06
C PRO A 129 7.07 4.01 -1.69
N ALA A 130 6.84 4.06 -3.01
CA ALA A 130 6.48 5.31 -3.69
C ALA A 130 5.10 5.82 -3.22
N LEU A 131 4.12 4.91 -3.07
CA LEU A 131 2.80 5.28 -2.54
C LEU A 131 2.87 5.69 -1.06
N ASP A 132 3.65 4.99 -0.24
CA ASP A 132 3.84 5.33 1.17
C ASP A 132 4.54 6.69 1.36
N SER A 133 5.58 6.99 0.56
CA SER A 133 6.24 8.30 0.61
C SER A 133 5.29 9.44 0.20
N CYS A 134 4.44 9.21 -0.81
CA CYS A 134 3.37 10.11 -1.20
C CYS A 134 2.37 10.35 -0.06
N LEU A 135 1.92 9.29 0.63
CA LEU A 135 1.02 9.40 1.77
C LEU A 135 1.65 10.17 2.93
N LYS A 136 2.90 9.86 3.28
CA LYS A 136 3.66 10.59 4.31
C LYS A 136 3.79 12.07 3.96
N TYR A 137 4.06 12.40 2.70
CA TYR A 137 4.12 13.78 2.25
C TYR A 137 2.78 14.51 2.43
N VAL A 138 1.68 13.89 2.01
CA VAL A 138 0.32 14.44 2.20
C VAL A 138 0.01 14.67 3.67
N HIS A 139 0.35 13.72 4.54
CA HIS A 139 0.11 13.84 5.98
C HIS A 139 0.96 14.94 6.63
N ASN A 140 2.25 14.99 6.30
CA ASN A 140 3.19 15.97 6.87
C ASN A 140 2.86 17.40 6.45
N HIS A 141 2.47 17.61 5.19
CA HIS A 141 2.12 18.94 4.66
C HIS A 141 0.65 19.31 4.87
N LYS A 142 -0.18 18.41 5.43
CA LYS A 142 -1.62 18.61 5.63
C LYS A 142 -2.31 19.19 4.40
N LEU A 143 -2.01 18.63 3.22
CA LEU A 143 -2.57 19.12 1.96
C LEU A 143 -4.09 18.98 1.96
N GLN A 144 -4.80 19.98 1.47
CA GLN A 144 -6.27 19.98 1.44
C GLN A 144 -6.80 20.31 0.04
N GLY A 145 -7.96 19.74 -0.29
CA GLY A 145 -8.69 20.05 -1.51
C GLY A 145 -7.92 19.75 -2.79
N CYS A 146 -7.93 20.70 -3.72
CA CYS A 146 -7.27 20.59 -5.03
C CYS A 146 -5.74 20.51 -4.96
N GLN A 147 -5.11 20.87 -3.84
CA GLN A 147 -3.65 20.73 -3.69
C GLN A 147 -3.21 19.27 -3.79
N ILE A 148 -4.05 18.34 -3.31
CA ILE A 148 -3.83 16.91 -3.43
C ILE A 148 -3.82 16.50 -4.91
N LEU A 149 -4.73 17.05 -5.72
CA LEU A 149 -4.80 16.77 -7.14
C LEU A 149 -3.56 17.29 -7.89
N SER A 150 -3.14 18.53 -7.60
CA SER A 150 -1.92 19.10 -8.18
C SER A 150 -0.67 18.31 -7.80
N PHE A 151 -0.58 17.84 -6.55
CA PHE A 151 0.52 17.00 -6.08
C PHE A 151 0.52 15.62 -6.75
N LEU A 152 -0.63 14.94 -6.81
CA LEU A 152 -0.76 13.66 -7.51
C LEU A 152 -0.38 13.78 -8.98
N HIS A 153 -0.78 14.88 -9.64
CA HIS A 153 -0.40 15.16 -11.02
C HIS A 153 1.12 15.33 -11.18
N GLN A 154 1.80 15.98 -10.23
CA GLN A 154 3.26 16.05 -10.23
C GLN A 154 3.90 14.66 -10.07
N GLN A 155 3.36 13.81 -9.20
CA GLN A 155 3.86 12.44 -9.03
C GLN A 155 3.64 11.55 -10.26
N CYS A 156 2.62 11.83 -11.08
CA CYS A 156 2.42 11.12 -12.35
C CYS A 156 3.58 11.33 -13.32
N SER A 157 4.27 12.48 -13.27
CA SER A 157 5.43 12.76 -14.14
C SER A 157 6.71 12.01 -13.77
N SER A 158 6.65 11.07 -12.81
CA SER A 158 7.77 10.21 -12.46
C SER A 158 8.17 9.30 -13.63
N GLY A 159 9.46 9.20 -13.96
CA GLY A 159 9.97 8.42 -15.10
C GLY A 159 9.90 6.89 -14.97
N ILE A 160 9.15 6.36 -13.99
CA ILE A 160 8.96 4.92 -13.78
C ILE A 160 7.54 4.55 -14.20
N SER A 161 7.41 3.77 -15.28
CA SER A 161 6.12 3.44 -15.89
C SER A 161 5.13 2.72 -14.96
N SER A 162 5.60 1.82 -14.09
CA SER A 162 4.75 1.13 -13.10
C SER A 162 4.14 2.11 -12.08
N VAL A 163 4.92 3.10 -11.66
CA VAL A 163 4.52 4.11 -10.69
C VAL A 163 3.62 5.16 -11.34
N GLU A 164 3.97 5.62 -12.53
CA GLU A 164 3.17 6.54 -13.34
C GLU A 164 1.78 5.97 -13.63
N THR A 165 1.68 4.71 -14.08
CA THR A 165 0.39 4.07 -14.35
C THR A 165 -0.45 3.91 -13.09
N ALA A 166 0.17 3.62 -11.93
CA ALA A 166 -0.52 3.56 -10.65
C ALA A 166 -1.05 4.94 -10.20
N PHE A 167 -0.22 5.99 -10.27
CA PHE A 167 -0.66 7.35 -9.93
C PHE A 167 -1.68 7.90 -10.92
N THR A 168 -1.58 7.57 -12.21
CA THR A 168 -2.59 7.94 -13.21
C THR A 168 -3.94 7.30 -12.86
N ARG A 169 -3.95 6.02 -12.48
CA ARG A 169 -5.20 5.36 -12.03
C ARG A 169 -5.81 6.02 -10.79
N ILE A 170 -4.98 6.48 -9.85
CA ILE A 170 -5.45 7.23 -8.68
C ILE A 170 -6.03 8.58 -9.15
N LEU A 171 -5.30 9.25 -10.04
CA LEU A 171 -5.69 10.54 -10.63
C LEU A 171 -6.93 10.41 -11.50
N ASP A 172 -7.30 9.27 -12.06
CA ASP A 172 -8.58 9.12 -12.78
C ASP A 172 -9.79 9.13 -11.83
N THR A 173 -9.60 8.73 -10.57
CA THR A 173 -10.69 8.65 -9.58
C THR A 173 -10.95 9.96 -8.84
N CYS A 174 -9.91 10.77 -8.63
CA CYS A 174 -9.99 12.00 -7.84
C CYS A 174 -10.78 13.17 -8.51
N PRO A 175 -10.66 13.42 -9.84
CA PRO A 175 -11.38 14.45 -10.57
C PRO A 175 -12.88 14.24 -10.58
N MET A 176 -13.40 13.03 -10.33
CA MET A 176 -14.85 12.84 -10.24
C MET A 176 -15.48 13.78 -9.19
N CYS A 177 -14.78 14.05 -8.08
CA CYS A 177 -15.26 15.00 -7.08
C CYS A 177 -15.22 16.44 -7.62
N PHE A 178 -14.13 16.82 -8.29
CA PHE A 178 -13.96 18.14 -8.87
C PHE A 178 -14.95 18.42 -10.01
N HIS A 179 -15.16 17.47 -10.92
CA HIS A 179 -16.14 17.57 -12.00
C HIS A 179 -17.57 17.67 -11.46
N LYS A 180 -17.91 16.93 -10.39
CA LYS A 180 -19.22 17.05 -9.74
C LYS A 180 -19.43 18.43 -9.11
N GLN A 181 -18.41 18.98 -8.46
CA GLN A 181 -18.47 20.34 -7.91
C GLN A 181 -18.62 21.39 -9.01
N LEU A 182 -17.87 21.26 -10.11
CA LEU A 182 -18.01 22.15 -11.27
C LEU A 182 -19.40 22.05 -11.92
N SER A 183 -19.93 20.84 -12.08
CA SER A 183 -21.27 20.63 -12.67
C SER A 183 -22.43 21.07 -11.78
N ALA A 184 -22.21 21.15 -10.47
CA ALA A 184 -23.20 21.68 -9.54
C ALA A 184 -23.18 23.21 -9.47
N TRP A 185 -22.06 23.82 -9.87
CA TRP A 185 -21.86 25.26 -9.86
C TRP A 185 -22.24 25.94 -11.18
N MET A 186 -21.99 25.29 -12.32
CA MET A 186 -22.46 25.70 -13.64
C MET A 186 -23.95 25.38 -13.84
#